data_AF-A0A948TN41-F1
#
_entry.id   AF-A0A948TN41-F1
#
_cell.length_a   1.000
_cell.length_b   1.000
_cell.length_c   1.000
_cell.angle_alpha   90.00
_cell.angle_beta   90.00
_cell.angle_gamma   90.00
#
_symmetry.space_group_name_H-M   'P 1'
#
loop_
_entity.id
_entity.type
_entity.pdbx_description
1 polymer ?
#
loop_
_entity_poly.entity_id
_entity_poly.type
_entity_poly.pdbx_seq_one_letter_code
_entity_poly.pdbx_strand_id
1 'polypeptide(L)' 'MYLCGHIHNFQHIRMPGSGIDYVVNTSGSLSRKVKPVEGTQFCSDASGFSLITLDKNELCLHMIDKEGKVIHTVKRTK' A
#
# COMPACT_ATOMS: atom_id res chain seq x y z
N MET A 1 -9.01 -3.86 -5.88
CA MET A 1 -8.20 -3.26 -4.80
C MET A 1 -9.09 -2.26 -4.07
N TYR A 2 -9.03 -2.22 -2.74
CA TYR A 2 -9.67 -1.20 -1.92
C TYR A 2 -8.59 -0.29 -1.35
N LEU A 3 -8.77 1.03 -1.50
CA LEU A 3 -7.80 2.05 -1.10
C LEU A 3 -8.39 2.91 0.00
N CYS A 4 -7.63 3.12 1.08
CA CYS A 4 -8.01 4.07 2.13
C CYS A 4 -6.80 4.79 2.72
N GLY A 5 -7.09 5.75 3.61
CA GLY A 5 -6.10 6.45 4.43
C GLY A 5 -6.52 6.41 5.89
N HIS A 6 -6.66 7.58 6.51
CA HIS A 6 -7.02 7.79 7.92
C HIS A 6 -5.92 7.39 8.92
N ILE A 7 -5.41 6.15 8.87
CA ILE A 7 -4.25 5.75 9.68
C ILE A 7 -2.95 6.07 8.93
N HIS A 8 -2.02 6.74 9.60
CA HIS A 8 -0.85 7.33 8.95
C HIS A 8 0.31 6.33 8.84
N ASN A 9 0.13 5.25 8.08
CA ASN A 9 1.19 4.31 7.72
C ASN A 9 0.82 3.59 6.42
N PHE A 10 1.81 3.01 5.76
CA PHE A 10 1.56 2.14 4.62
C PHE A 10 1.13 0.76 5.09
N GLN A 11 0.10 0.20 4.47
CA GLN A 11 -0.26 -1.21 4.65
C GLN A 11 -0.76 -1.80 3.34
N HIS A 12 -0.40 -3.05 3.09
CA HIS A 12 -0.99 -3.91 2.07
C HIS A 12 -1.42 -5.21 2.76
N ILE A 13 -2.72 -5.44 2.80
CA ILE A 13 -3.34 -6.60 3.45
C ILE A 13 -4.11 -7.41 2.41
N ARG A 14 -3.90 -8.71 2.46
CA ARG A 14 -4.58 -9.72 1.65
C ARG A 14 -5.17 -10.77 2.58
N MET A 15 -6.47 -10.70 2.86
CA MET A 15 -7.11 -11.66 3.75
C MET A 15 -7.21 -13.05 3.10
N PRO A 16 -7.01 -14.14 3.87
CA PRO A 16 -7.29 -15.49 3.39
C PRO A 16 -8.73 -15.60 2.86
N GLY A 17 -8.89 -16.25 1.70
CA GLY A 17 -10.20 -16.39 1.04
C GLY A 17 -10.73 -15.12 0.38
N SER A 18 -10.06 -13.98 0.49
CA SER A 18 -10.48 -12.74 -0.19
C SER A 18 -9.73 -12.51 -1.50
N GLY A 19 -10.48 -12.12 -2.52
CA GLY A 19 -10.00 -11.67 -3.82
C GLY A 19 -9.40 -10.26 -3.82
N ILE A 20 -9.49 -9.52 -2.71
CA ILE A 20 -9.25 -8.08 -2.61
C ILE A 20 -7.93 -7.77 -1.90
N ASP A 21 -7.13 -6.87 -2.48
CA ASP A 21 -6.02 -6.21 -1.81
C ASP A 21 -6.55 -4.95 -1.11
N TYR A 22 -6.39 -4.89 0.20
CA TYR A 22 -6.70 -3.73 1.03
C TYR A 22 -5.41 -2.94 1.21
N VAL A 23 -5.39 -1.72 0.69
CA VAL A 23 -4.20 -0.87 0.70
C VAL A 23 -4.50 0.41 1.47
N VAL A 24 -3.69 0.65 2.49
CA VAL A 24 -3.67 1.89 3.26
C VAL A 24 -2.51 2.74 2.75
N ASN A 25 -2.83 3.94 2.27
CA ASN A 25 -1.82 4.95 2.00
C ASN A 25 -1.41 5.63 3.31
N THR A 26 -0.11 5.87 3.47
CA THR A 26 0.43 6.61 4.61
C THR A 26 -0.02 8.10 4.62
N SER A 27 0.62 8.90 5.47
CA SER A 27 0.51 10.36 5.42
C SER A 27 1.69 11.00 4.68
N GLY A 28 1.42 12.07 3.92
CA GLY A 28 2.46 12.99 3.45
C GLY A 28 3.04 13.87 4.57
N SER A 29 2.61 13.67 5.82
CA SER A 29 3.05 14.41 7.01
C SER A 29 3.62 13.48 8.09
N LEU A 30 3.07 13.50 9.31
CA LEU A 30 3.50 12.64 10.41
C LEU A 30 2.98 11.21 10.23
N SER A 31 3.89 10.23 10.19
CA SER A 31 3.59 8.81 10.17
C SER A 31 3.51 8.19 11.58
N ARG A 32 2.98 6.98 11.68
CA ARG A 32 2.78 6.24 12.93
C ARG A 32 3.33 4.82 12.82
N LYS A 33 3.93 4.33 13.91
CA LYS A 33 4.36 2.93 14.03
C LYS A 33 3.23 1.97 13.67
N VAL A 34 3.59 0.87 13.02
CA VAL A 34 2.66 -0.17 12.60
C VAL A 34 3.23 -1.53 12.95
N LYS A 35 2.34 -2.49 13.24
CA LYS A 35 2.69 -3.90 13.43
C LYS A 35 1.90 -4.73 12.43
N PRO A 36 2.46 -5.84 11.93
CA PRO A 36 1.73 -6.73 11.05
C PRO A 36 0.52 -7.34 11.78
N VAL A 37 -0.56 -7.50 11.03
CA VAL A 37 -1.78 -8.22 11.41
C VAL A 37 -2.00 -9.39 10.45
N GLU A 38 -3.04 -10.20 10.69
CA GLU A 38 -3.41 -11.27 9.77
C GLU A 38 -3.56 -10.76 8.32
N GLY A 39 -3.00 -11.52 7.37
CA GLY A 39 -3.04 -11.16 5.94
C GLY A 39 -2.09 -10.04 5.52
N THR A 40 -1.31 -9.46 6.43
CA THR A 40 -0.33 -8.41 6.09
C THR A 40 0.70 -8.95 5.10
N GLN A 41 0.77 -8.34 3.92
CA GLN A 41 1.80 -8.59 2.92
C GLN A 41 2.93 -7.58 3.05
N PHE A 42 2.60 -6.34 3.44
CA PHE A 42 3.56 -5.27 3.68
C PHE A 42 2.98 -4.25 4.66
N CYS A 43 3.81 -3.70 5.55
CA CYS A 43 3.48 -2.50 6.31
C CYS A 43 4.75 -1.68 6.62
N SER A 44 4.63 -0.35 6.64
CA SER A 44 5.74 0.56 6.94
C SER A 44 5.25 1.82 7.63
N ASP A 45 6.02 2.32 8.60
CA ASP A 45 5.82 3.62 9.25
C ASP A 45 6.49 4.77 8.48
N ALA A 46 6.91 4.56 7.23
CA ALA A 46 7.37 5.64 6.37
C ALA A 46 6.22 6.61 6.04
N SER A 47 6.51 7.90 6.04
CA SER A 47 5.70 8.93 5.38
C SER A 47 5.92 8.88 3.86
N GLY A 48 4.98 9.38 3.08
CA GLY A 48 5.03 9.29 1.63
C GLY A 48 3.66 9.29 0.98
N PHE A 49 3.57 8.70 -0.21
CA PHE A 49 2.34 8.62 -1.01
C PHE A 49 2.32 7.37 -1.89
N SER A 50 1.18 7.11 -2.52
CA SER A 50 1.03 6.01 -3.47
C SER A 50 0.81 6.55 -4.87
N LEU A 51 1.43 5.91 -5.87
CA LEU A 51 1.23 6.17 -7.29
C LEU A 51 0.58 4.94 -7.94
N ILE A 52 -0.53 5.14 -8.64
CA ILE A 52 -1.22 4.07 -9.36
C ILE A 52 -0.96 4.24 -10.85
N THR A 53 -0.54 3.16 -11.48
CA THR A 53 -0.39 3.04 -12.94
C THR A 53 -1.27 1.90 -13.44
N LEU A 54 -1.84 2.07 -14.63
CA LEU A 54 -2.74 1.11 -15.24
C LEU A 54 -2.54 1.11 -16.75
N ASP A 55 -2.39 -0.07 -17.33
CA ASP A 55 -2.48 -0.29 -18.77
C ASP A 55 -3.44 -1.45 -19.10
N LYS A 56 -3.42 -1.92 -20.35
CA LYS A 56 -4.30 -3.00 -20.82
C LYS A 56 -4.01 -4.37 -20.20
N ASN A 57 -2.80 -4.57 -19.66
CA ASN A 57 -2.29 -5.83 -19.14
C ASN A 57 -2.21 -5.85 -17.61
N GLU A 58 -1.87 -4.72 -16.99
CA GLU A 58 -1.59 -4.65 -15.57
C GLU A 58 -2.04 -3.36 -14.87
N LEU A 59 -2.38 -3.52 -13.59
CA LEU A 59 -2.57 -2.46 -12.61
C LEU A 59 -1.46 -2.57 -11.57
N CYS A 60 -0.73 -1.49 -11.36
CA CYS A 60 0.32 -1.39 -10.34
C CYS A 60 0.01 -0.23 -9.37
N LEU A 61 0.17 -0.48 -8.07
CA LEU A 61 0.21 0.56 -7.04
C LEU A 61 1.59 0.55 -6.41
N HIS A 62 2.31 1.65 -6.54
CA HIS A 62 3.62 1.86 -5.94
C HIS A 62 3.48 2.68 -4.66
N MET A 63 3.99 2.19 -3.54
CA MET A 63 4.16 2.96 -2.31
C MET A 63 5.55 3.62 -2.34
N ILE A 64 5.57 4.94 -2.24
CA ILE A 64 6.78 5.76 -2.40
C ILE A 64 7.01 6.52 -1.09
N ASP A 65 8.20 6.39 -0.51
CA ASP A 65 8.57 7.12 0.71
C ASP A 65 8.89 8.61 0.43
N LYS A 66 9.13 9.39 1.49
CA LYS A 66 9.41 10.83 1.38
C LYS A 66 10.73 11.13 0.65
N GLU A 67 11.63 10.15 0.56
CA GLU A 67 12.87 10.22 -0.21
C GLU A 67 12.66 9.92 -1.70
N GLY A 68 11.44 9.56 -2.10
CA GLY A 68 11.10 9.25 -3.49
C GLY A 68 11.42 7.80 -3.89
N LYS A 69 11.73 6.92 -2.92
CA LYS A 69 12.03 5.52 -3.18
C LYS A 69 10.74 4.69 -3.15
N VAL A 70 10.59 3.82 -4.14
CA VAL A 70 9.53 2.80 -4.14
C VAL A 70 9.90 1.74 -3.10
N ILE A 71 9.08 1.63 -2.05
CA ILE A 71 9.31 0.70 -0.95
C ILE A 71 8.42 -0.55 -1.03
N HIS A 72 7.34 -0.50 -1.81
CA HIS A 72 6.48 -1.65 -2.09
C HIS A 72 5.68 -1.46 -3.38
N THR A 73 5.33 -2.54 -4.07
CA THR A 73 4.46 -2.51 -5.25
C THR A 73 3.42 -3.61 -5.17
N VAL A 74 2.15 -3.25 -5.31
CA VAL A 74 1.03 -4.19 -5.48
C VAL A 74 0.73 -4.30 -6.97
N LYS A 75 0.88 -5.49 -7.55
CA LYS A 75 0.68 -5.74 -8.98
C LYS A 75 -0.49 -6.69 -9.21
N ARG A 76 -1.36 -6.35 -10.17
CA ARG A 76 -2.43 -7.21 -10.68
C ARG A 76 -2.34 -7.31 -12.18
N THR A 77 -2.31 -8.53 -12.68
CA THR A 77 -2.36 -8.84 -14.12
C THR A 77 -3.75 -9.36 -14.48
N LYS A 78 -4.15 -9.12 -15.72
CA LYS A 78 -5.39 -9.65 -16.29
C LYS A 78 -5.29 -11.14 -16.63
#